data_AF-G8JRM1-F1
#
_entry.id   AF-G8JRM1-F1
#
_cell.length_a   1.000
_cell.length_b   1.000
_cell.length_c   1.000
_cell.angle_alpha   90.00
_cell.angle_beta   90.00
_cell.angle_gamma   90.00
#
_symmetry.space_group_name_H-M   'P 1'
#
loop_
_entity.id
_entity.type
_entity.pdbx_description
1 polymer ?
#
loop_
_entity_poly.entity_id
_entity_poly.type
_entity_poly.pdbx_seq_one_letter_code
_entity_poly.pdbx_strand_id
1 'polypeptide(L)'
;MSSDDELEDFEALLEDNFNPIQFANELTKAINNNLDSKELDFNTPLKKVKYDMIELDKRTDQIIKDNPLLVLEQLEKRKLQREKVGPTLKPSLDYLSMSFERLNNEVLKPYDRAQKLQSALGKIHQTSFLLRDALIYIQMATQIESLPLNADDQPGLIRLATLYSKIEMNLNQNHNLKSLQLIKKFENGPLKNKKIELIRNISQSLIKDCVNNHKIKHNLESIQTLALNLNALSTKDYTATLDKIALLKIQSSQQALTRTTVSIRSLGMAMSDAVKNGYWLSQLESLLKTTKLEDSSLLNEYLAEKKYRSITKNYWIKVANAFQKDFETSYRRGGPVGKSLISNTKFIKDTITEAMPKSTNDENYKDYLDIMLSSVSILDSNMRKSS
;
A
#
# COMPACT_ATOMS: atom_id res chain seq x y z
N MET A 1 31.64 16.49 101.97
CA MET A 1 31.32 17.14 100.69
C MET A 1 32.66 17.38 100.02
N SER A 2 33.06 16.76 98.93
CA SER A 2 32.40 15.96 97.89
C SER A 2 33.35 14.79 97.57
N SER A 3 32.82 13.57 97.48
CA SER A 3 33.56 12.35 97.07
C SER A 3 33.04 11.87 95.71
N ASP A 4 32.79 12.82 94.80
CA ASP A 4 32.24 12.59 93.45
C ASP A 4 33.20 12.98 92.31
N ASP A 5 34.46 13.37 92.59
CA ASP A 5 35.39 13.89 91.56
C ASP A 5 36.20 12.80 90.81
N GLU A 6 36.07 11.51 91.13
CA GLU A 6 36.78 10.41 90.42
C GLU A 6 35.92 9.66 89.39
N LEU A 7 34.66 10.10 89.19
CA LEU A 7 33.69 9.46 88.29
C LEU A 7 33.53 10.15 86.92
N GLU A 8 34.25 11.24 86.61
CA GLU A 8 34.00 12.02 85.38
C GLU A 8 34.83 11.64 84.13
N ASP A 9 35.92 10.87 84.22
CA ASP A 9 36.89 10.81 83.08
C ASP A 9 36.64 9.71 82.02
N PHE A 10 35.72 8.76 82.22
CA PHE A 10 35.50 7.65 81.25
C PHE A 10 34.15 7.67 80.51
N GLU A 11 33.15 8.42 80.99
CA GLU A 11 31.81 8.45 80.37
C GLU A 11 31.85 9.11 78.98
N ALA A 12 32.70 10.12 78.80
CA ALA A 12 32.96 10.77 77.51
C ALA A 12 33.54 9.81 76.45
N LEU A 13 34.17 8.69 76.87
CA LEU A 13 34.67 7.66 75.96
C LEU A 13 33.57 6.69 75.48
N LEU A 14 32.42 6.68 76.15
CA LEU A 14 31.29 5.79 75.86
C LEU A 14 30.20 6.47 75.01
N GLU A 15 30.33 7.78 74.72
CA GLU A 15 29.40 8.52 73.86
C GLU A 15 29.44 8.01 72.41
N ASP A 16 28.27 7.96 71.75
CA ASP A 16 28.12 7.45 70.37
C ASP A 16 28.95 8.22 69.32
N ASN A 17 29.40 9.43 69.65
CA ASN A 17 30.18 10.35 68.82
C ASN A 17 31.68 10.39 69.21
N PHE A 18 32.15 9.54 70.13
CA PHE A 18 33.54 9.54 70.57
C PHE A 18 34.49 9.36 69.37
N ASN A 19 35.41 10.32 69.20
CA ASN A 19 36.42 10.28 68.15
C ASN A 19 37.82 10.16 68.77
N PRO A 20 38.47 8.98 68.65
CA PRO A 20 39.79 8.73 69.23
C PRO A 20 40.86 9.73 68.77
N ILE A 21 40.79 10.20 67.53
CA ILE A 21 41.76 11.13 66.94
C ILE A 21 41.57 12.53 67.53
N GLN A 22 40.31 12.96 67.67
CA GLN A 22 40.00 14.26 68.24
C GLN A 22 40.38 14.31 69.72
N PHE A 23 40.04 13.27 70.49
CA PHE A 23 40.42 13.14 71.88
C PHE A 23 41.94 13.15 72.08
N ALA A 24 42.70 12.38 71.27
CA ALA A 24 44.16 12.37 71.33
C ALA A 24 44.76 13.75 70.99
N ASN A 25 44.17 14.46 70.03
CA ASN A 25 44.60 15.81 69.65
C ASN A 25 44.31 16.84 70.75
N GLU A 26 43.13 16.78 71.37
CA GLU A 26 42.75 17.65 72.47
C GLU A 26 43.62 17.40 73.71
N LEU A 27 43.90 16.14 74.03
CA LEU A 27 44.80 15.76 75.12
C LEU A 27 46.25 16.26 74.87
N THR A 28 46.73 16.10 73.64
CA THR A 28 48.08 16.58 73.26
C THR A 28 48.16 18.10 73.34
N LYS A 29 47.12 18.81 72.89
CA LYS A 29 47.03 20.28 73.00
C LYS A 29 46.97 20.73 74.46
N ALA A 30 46.13 20.10 75.27
CA ALA A 30 45.95 20.44 76.67
C ALA A 30 47.26 20.36 77.48
N ILE A 31 48.07 19.33 77.21
CA ILE A 31 49.36 19.12 77.89
C ILE A 31 50.44 20.09 77.37
N ASN A 32 50.39 20.47 76.09
CA ASN A 32 51.37 21.36 75.45
C ASN A 32 50.90 22.83 75.35
N ASN A 33 50.03 23.29 76.26
CA ASN A 33 49.42 24.63 76.22
C ASN A 33 50.35 25.79 76.65
N ASN A 34 51.66 25.55 76.86
CA ASN A 34 52.59 26.58 77.31
C ASN A 34 53.34 27.21 76.13
N LEU A 35 53.11 28.51 75.88
CA LEU A 35 53.61 29.20 74.68
C LEU A 35 55.15 29.33 74.62
N ASP A 36 55.84 29.13 75.75
CA ASP A 36 57.30 29.30 75.88
C ASP A 36 58.10 28.00 75.69
N SER A 37 57.45 26.84 75.49
CA SER A 37 58.16 25.58 75.26
C SER A 37 58.55 25.41 73.78
N LYS A 38 59.85 25.25 73.50
CA LYS A 38 60.39 25.04 72.14
C LYS A 38 60.28 23.61 71.61
N GLU A 39 59.83 22.66 72.43
CA GLU A 39 59.70 21.24 72.10
C GLU A 39 58.30 20.73 72.46
N LEU A 40 57.73 19.89 71.60
CA LEU A 40 56.43 19.23 71.83
C LEU A 40 56.62 17.98 72.69
N ASP A 41 55.95 17.91 73.84
CA ASP A 41 55.96 16.74 74.72
C ASP A 41 54.83 15.77 74.33
N PHE A 42 55.22 14.67 73.66
CA PHE A 42 54.35 13.53 73.35
C PHE A 42 54.44 12.39 74.38
N ASN A 43 55.43 12.42 75.26
CA ASN A 43 55.65 11.35 76.23
C ASN A 43 54.61 11.41 77.35
N THR A 44 54.25 12.61 77.80
CA THR A 44 53.29 12.80 78.89
C THR A 44 51.85 12.43 78.47
N PRO A 45 51.31 12.86 77.31
CA PRO A 45 50.02 12.38 76.80
C PRO A 45 49.97 10.87 76.63
N LEU A 46 51.04 10.27 76.07
CA LEU A 46 51.12 8.82 75.87
C LEU A 46 51.13 8.05 77.20
N LYS A 47 51.81 8.57 78.22
CA LYS A 47 51.79 7.98 79.56
C LYS A 47 50.41 8.05 80.20
N LYS A 48 49.68 9.17 80.03
CA LYS A 48 48.31 9.30 80.53
C LYS A 48 47.38 8.27 79.90
N VAL A 49 47.34 8.19 78.56
CA VAL A 49 46.51 7.19 77.85
C VAL A 49 46.84 5.76 78.28
N LYS A 50 48.13 5.43 78.44
CA LYS A 50 48.55 4.10 78.92
C LYS A 50 48.09 3.82 80.35
N TYR A 51 48.15 4.82 81.23
CA TYR A 51 47.64 4.70 82.58
C TYR A 51 46.12 4.46 82.57
N ASP A 52 45.38 5.24 81.78
CA ASP A 52 43.92 5.11 81.65
C ASP A 52 43.52 3.75 81.09
N MET A 53 44.28 3.18 80.14
CA MET A 53 44.08 1.81 79.64
C MET A 53 44.27 0.76 80.73
N ILE A 54 45.35 0.85 81.52
CA ILE A 54 45.62 -0.09 82.61
C ILE A 54 44.54 0.03 83.68
N GLU A 55 44.08 1.25 83.97
CA GLU A 55 43.00 1.48 84.91
C GLU A 55 41.67 0.91 84.40
N LEU A 56 41.35 1.07 83.11
CA LEU A 56 40.16 0.50 82.48
C LEU A 56 40.19 -1.03 82.51
N ASP A 57 41.33 -1.65 82.20
CA ASP A 57 41.49 -3.10 82.31
C ASP A 57 41.29 -3.56 83.76
N LYS A 58 41.90 -2.86 84.73
CA LYS A 58 41.73 -3.17 86.15
C LYS A 58 40.29 -3.01 86.61
N ARG A 59 39.58 -1.96 86.20
CA ARG A 59 38.15 -1.73 86.51
C ARG A 59 37.28 -2.79 85.85
N THR A 60 37.58 -3.16 84.60
CA THR A 60 36.86 -4.22 83.88
C THR A 60 37.05 -5.56 84.57
N ASP A 61 38.27 -5.92 84.93
CA ASP A 61 38.58 -7.13 85.69
C ASP A 61 37.90 -7.13 87.06
N GLN A 62 37.85 -5.98 87.73
CA GLN A 62 37.17 -5.83 89.01
C GLN A 62 35.66 -6.02 88.86
N ILE A 63 35.02 -5.40 87.87
CA ILE A 63 33.59 -5.57 87.57
C ILE A 63 33.28 -7.04 87.22
N ILE A 64 34.14 -7.71 86.44
CA ILE A 64 34.00 -9.13 86.11
C ILE A 64 34.12 -10.01 87.37
N LYS A 65 35.05 -9.71 88.28
CA LYS A 65 35.24 -10.43 89.54
C LYS A 65 34.12 -10.19 90.55
N ASP A 66 33.58 -8.97 90.59
CA ASP A 66 32.51 -8.57 91.51
C ASP A 66 31.15 -9.07 91.01
N ASN A 67 30.97 -9.21 89.69
CA ASN A 67 29.71 -9.61 89.06
C ASN A 67 29.86 -10.78 88.06
N PRO A 68 30.50 -11.90 88.45
CA PRO A 68 30.79 -13.00 87.52
C PRO A 68 29.51 -13.65 86.97
N LEU A 69 28.44 -13.66 87.79
CA LEU A 69 27.15 -14.23 87.41
C LEU A 69 26.45 -13.41 86.32
N LEU A 70 26.50 -12.08 86.38
CA LEU A 70 25.86 -11.21 85.38
C LEU A 70 26.53 -11.36 84.00
N VAL A 71 27.85 -11.51 83.97
CA VAL A 71 28.60 -11.73 82.72
C VAL A 71 28.23 -13.09 82.12
N LEU A 72 28.19 -14.14 82.94
CA LEU A 72 27.75 -15.47 82.51
C LEU A 72 26.32 -15.45 82.00
N GLU A 73 25.40 -14.76 82.69
CA GLU A 73 24.00 -14.62 82.28
C GLU A 73 23.87 -13.91 80.92
N GLN A 74 24.65 -12.85 80.66
CA GLN A 74 24.64 -12.16 79.36
C GLN A 74 25.24 -13.01 78.24
N LEU A 75 26.30 -13.76 78.51
CA LEU A 75 26.89 -14.70 77.56
C LEU A 75 25.92 -15.86 77.24
N GLU A 76 25.26 -16.41 78.26
CA GLU A 76 24.21 -17.40 78.10
C GLU A 76 23.03 -16.82 77.32
N LYS A 77 22.55 -15.62 77.66
CA LYS A 77 21.47 -14.93 76.94
C LYS A 77 21.80 -14.73 75.46
N ARG A 78 23.01 -14.25 75.14
CA ARG A 78 23.47 -14.11 73.74
C ARG A 78 23.54 -15.46 73.02
N LYS A 79 24.06 -16.49 73.69
CA LYS A 79 24.12 -17.86 73.15
C LYS A 79 22.71 -18.38 72.86
N LEU A 80 21.79 -18.24 73.80
CA LEU A 80 20.39 -18.69 73.72
C LEU A 80 19.60 -17.91 72.64
N GLN A 81 19.86 -16.61 72.50
CA GLN A 81 19.29 -15.80 71.42
C GLN A 81 19.81 -16.24 70.05
N ARG A 82 21.12 -16.46 69.91
CA ARG A 82 21.73 -16.94 68.66
C ARG A 82 21.22 -18.33 68.29
N GLU A 83 21.10 -19.20 69.29
CA GLU A 83 20.53 -20.54 69.18
C GLU A 83 19.03 -20.53 68.89
N LYS A 84 18.28 -19.48 69.26
CA LYS A 84 16.86 -19.34 68.89
C LYS A 84 16.68 -18.76 67.49
N VAL A 85 17.40 -17.69 67.15
CA VAL A 85 17.22 -16.95 65.89
C VAL A 85 17.54 -17.82 64.68
N GLY A 86 18.66 -18.55 64.70
CA GLY A 86 19.07 -19.44 63.61
C GLY A 86 18.01 -20.47 63.20
N PRO A 87 17.57 -21.37 64.11
CA PRO A 87 16.56 -22.38 63.82
C PRO A 87 15.14 -21.83 63.70
N THR A 88 14.86 -20.59 64.12
CA THR A 88 13.53 -19.98 63.90
C THR A 88 13.43 -19.37 62.50
N LEU A 89 14.48 -18.69 62.02
CA LEU A 89 14.47 -18.10 60.68
C LEU A 89 14.70 -19.13 59.58
N LYS A 90 15.55 -20.14 59.83
CA LYS A 90 15.96 -21.10 58.81
C LYS A 90 14.79 -21.83 58.15
N PRO A 91 13.80 -22.38 58.88
CA PRO A 91 12.62 -23.00 58.27
C PRO A 91 11.81 -22.03 57.40
N SER A 92 11.71 -20.75 57.80
CA SER A 92 11.00 -19.72 57.02
C SER A 92 11.72 -19.38 55.73
N LEU A 93 13.06 -19.28 55.78
CA LEU A 93 13.90 -19.01 54.61
C LEU A 93 13.94 -20.22 53.66
N ASP A 94 13.99 -21.42 54.22
CA ASP A 94 13.92 -22.68 53.47
C ASP A 94 12.55 -22.81 52.79
N TYR A 95 11.45 -22.49 53.49
CA TYR A 95 10.11 -22.48 52.93
C TYR A 95 9.96 -21.45 51.79
N LEU A 96 10.51 -20.25 51.95
CA LEU A 96 10.51 -19.23 50.90
C LEU A 96 11.30 -19.69 49.67
N SER A 97 12.49 -20.26 49.89
CA SER A 97 13.31 -20.80 48.80
C SER A 97 12.58 -21.93 48.07
N MET A 98 11.95 -22.85 48.81
CA MET A 98 11.17 -23.94 48.24
C MET A 98 9.95 -23.42 47.46
N SER A 99 9.26 -22.42 48.00
CA SER A 99 8.11 -21.78 47.34
C SER A 99 8.52 -21.05 46.06
N PHE A 100 9.67 -20.38 46.07
CA PHE A 100 10.24 -19.73 44.89
C PHE A 100 10.67 -20.75 43.84
N GLU A 101 11.37 -21.82 44.23
CA GLU A 101 11.73 -22.91 43.32
C GLU A 101 10.50 -23.55 42.70
N ARG A 102 9.44 -23.76 43.50
CA ARG A 102 8.16 -24.27 43.03
C ARG A 102 7.54 -23.33 42.00
N LEU A 103 7.44 -22.03 42.30
CA LEU A 103 6.91 -21.04 41.35
C LEU A 103 7.72 -21.01 40.05
N ASN A 104 9.05 -21.01 40.15
CA ASN A 104 9.94 -21.00 38.99
C ASN A 104 9.76 -22.25 38.12
N ASN A 105 9.66 -23.42 38.75
CA ASN A 105 9.57 -24.70 38.05
C ASN A 105 8.17 -25.01 37.52
N GLU A 106 7.12 -24.69 38.29
CA GLU A 106 5.73 -25.02 37.97
C GLU A 106 5.03 -23.94 37.14
N VAL A 107 5.49 -22.68 37.18
CA VAL A 107 4.81 -21.57 36.50
C VAL A 107 5.70 -20.91 35.45
N LEU A 108 6.89 -20.41 35.83
CA LEU A 108 7.73 -19.63 34.91
C LEU A 108 8.28 -20.48 33.77
N LYS A 109 8.90 -21.64 34.06
CA LYS A 109 9.44 -22.52 33.01
C LYS A 109 8.37 -23.02 32.03
N PRO A 110 7.17 -23.46 32.46
CA PRO A 110 6.08 -23.81 31.54
C PRO A 110 5.58 -22.63 30.71
N TYR A 111 5.48 -21.43 31.30
CA TYR A 111 5.11 -20.22 30.57
C TYR A 111 6.11 -19.88 29.45
N ASP A 112 7.41 -19.89 29.76
CA ASP A 112 8.46 -19.63 28.77
C ASP A 112 8.43 -20.67 27.63
N ARG A 113 8.17 -21.94 27.96
CA ARG A 113 7.98 -23.01 26.96
C ARG A 113 6.76 -22.75 26.09
N ALA A 114 5.64 -22.33 26.67
CA ALA A 114 4.43 -22.00 25.93
C ALA A 114 4.66 -20.81 24.98
N GLN A 115 5.38 -19.78 25.40
CA GLN A 115 5.69 -18.62 24.56
C GLN A 115 6.61 -19.01 23.39
N LYS A 116 7.60 -19.86 23.62
CA LYS A 116 8.45 -20.42 22.56
C LYS A 116 7.63 -21.26 21.58
N LEU A 117 6.71 -22.08 22.08
CA LEU A 117 5.82 -22.89 21.25
C LEU A 117 4.86 -22.03 20.43
N GLN A 118 4.29 -20.99 21.01
CA GLN A 118 3.44 -20.02 20.31
C GLN A 118 4.22 -19.32 19.19
N SER A 119 5.47 -18.90 19.45
CA SER A 119 6.34 -18.31 18.43
C SER A 119 6.63 -19.30 17.29
N ALA A 120 6.94 -20.56 17.61
CA ALA A 120 7.16 -21.60 16.62
C ALA A 120 5.90 -21.87 15.78
N LEU A 121 4.73 -21.96 16.43
CA LEU A 121 3.46 -22.15 15.75
C LEU A 121 3.11 -20.97 14.83
N GLY A 122 3.36 -19.74 15.28
CA GLY A 122 3.20 -18.54 14.47
C GLY A 122 4.07 -18.56 13.21
N LYS A 123 5.35 -18.95 13.33
CA LYS A 123 6.27 -19.12 12.19
C LYS A 123 5.81 -20.22 11.23
N ILE A 124 5.35 -21.36 11.75
CA ILE A 124 4.81 -22.46 10.93
C ILE A 124 3.57 -21.98 10.17
N HIS A 125 2.66 -21.28 10.84
CA HIS A 125 1.44 -20.75 10.23
C HIS A 125 1.77 -19.76 9.10
N GLN A 126 2.64 -18.78 9.35
CA GLN A 126 3.08 -17.82 8.33
C GLN A 126 3.73 -18.51 7.13
N THR A 127 4.59 -19.49 7.38
CA THR A 127 5.28 -20.25 6.33
C THR A 127 4.29 -21.07 5.51
N SER A 128 3.36 -21.77 6.17
CA SER A 128 2.34 -22.60 5.51
C SER A 128 1.38 -21.76 4.68
N PHE A 129 0.95 -20.61 5.20
CA PHE A 129 0.07 -19.69 4.50
C PHE A 129 0.74 -19.15 3.24
N LEU A 130 1.96 -18.62 3.36
CA LEU A 130 2.73 -18.11 2.21
C LEU A 130 3.00 -19.21 1.17
N LEU A 131 3.33 -20.42 1.61
CA LEU A 131 3.57 -21.55 0.72
C LEU A 131 2.30 -21.97 -0.03
N ARG A 132 1.15 -21.98 0.66
CA ARG A 132 -0.14 -22.30 0.05
C ARG A 132 -0.51 -21.29 -1.03
N ASP A 133 -0.33 -20.01 -0.75
CA ASP A 133 -0.65 -18.97 -1.72
C ASP A 133 0.30 -18.97 -2.92
N ALA A 134 1.59 -19.23 -2.69
CA ALA A 134 2.56 -19.44 -3.76
C ALA A 134 2.20 -20.66 -4.61
N LEU A 135 1.72 -21.75 -4.00
CA LEU A 135 1.25 -22.95 -4.71
C LEU A 135 0.03 -22.64 -5.57
N ILE A 136 -0.96 -21.93 -5.03
CA ILE A 136 -2.15 -21.48 -5.77
C ILE A 136 -1.74 -20.61 -6.97
N TYR A 137 -0.81 -19.66 -6.76
CA TYR A 137 -0.27 -18.83 -7.83
C TYR A 137 0.41 -19.66 -8.92
N ILE A 138 1.29 -20.60 -8.56
CA ILE A 138 2.00 -21.45 -9.52
C ILE A 138 1.00 -22.34 -10.28
N GLN A 139 -0.01 -22.87 -9.62
CA GLN A 139 -1.05 -23.67 -10.26
C GLN A 139 -1.85 -22.84 -11.27
N MET A 140 -2.19 -21.58 -10.96
CA MET A 140 -2.83 -20.69 -11.93
C MET A 140 -1.88 -20.30 -13.07
N ALA A 141 -0.61 -20.03 -12.78
CA ALA A 141 0.40 -19.71 -13.79
C ALA A 141 0.60 -20.86 -14.79
N THR A 142 0.71 -22.09 -14.31
CA THR A 142 0.81 -23.30 -15.13
C THR A 142 -0.46 -23.59 -15.95
N GLN A 143 -1.65 -23.29 -15.39
CA GLN A 143 -2.90 -23.33 -16.17
C GLN A 143 -2.89 -22.31 -17.31
N ILE A 144 -2.42 -21.09 -17.03
CA ILE A 144 -2.27 -20.06 -18.05
C ILE A 144 -1.28 -20.52 -19.13
N GLU A 145 -0.14 -21.09 -18.75
CA GLU A 145 0.88 -21.57 -19.70
C GLU A 145 0.39 -22.74 -20.56
N SER A 146 -0.38 -23.67 -20.00
CA SER A 146 -0.89 -24.84 -20.74
C SER A 146 -2.03 -24.52 -21.71
N LEU A 147 -2.81 -23.47 -21.47
CA LEU A 147 -3.88 -23.05 -22.37
C LEU A 147 -3.31 -22.46 -23.67
N PRO A 148 -3.67 -22.99 -24.85
CA PRO A 148 -3.19 -22.45 -26.13
C PRO A 148 -3.77 -21.06 -26.39
N LEU A 149 -2.98 -20.17 -27.01
CA LEU A 149 -3.48 -18.89 -27.52
C LEU A 149 -3.92 -19.07 -28.98
N ASN A 150 -5.21 -19.35 -29.18
CA ASN A 150 -5.80 -19.38 -30.51
C ASN A 150 -6.67 -18.15 -30.71
N ALA A 151 -6.40 -17.38 -31.77
CA ALA A 151 -7.14 -16.13 -32.04
C ALA A 151 -8.62 -16.36 -32.39
N ASP A 152 -8.96 -17.56 -32.87
CA ASP A 152 -10.33 -17.93 -33.27
C ASP A 152 -11.13 -18.59 -32.13
N ASP A 153 -10.48 -18.96 -31.02
CA ASP A 153 -11.15 -19.57 -29.84
C ASP A 153 -11.53 -18.51 -28.81
N GLN A 154 -12.65 -17.81 -29.04
CA GLN A 154 -13.17 -16.80 -28.10
C GLN A 154 -13.38 -17.34 -26.66
N PRO A 155 -14.01 -18.51 -26.45
CA PRO A 155 -14.12 -19.11 -25.11
C PRO A 155 -12.76 -19.29 -24.42
N GLY A 156 -11.75 -19.74 -25.16
CA GLY A 156 -10.37 -19.86 -24.68
C GLY A 156 -9.76 -18.53 -24.25
N LEU A 157 -9.93 -17.47 -25.06
CA LEU A 157 -9.44 -16.12 -24.74
C LEU A 157 -10.09 -15.54 -23.49
N ILE A 158 -11.41 -15.74 -23.33
CA ILE A 158 -12.16 -15.30 -22.14
C ILE A 158 -11.65 -16.05 -20.90
N ARG A 159 -11.51 -17.37 -20.99
CA ARG A 159 -10.97 -18.18 -19.89
C ARG A 159 -9.59 -17.69 -19.45
N LEU A 160 -8.70 -17.41 -20.40
CA LEU A 160 -7.39 -16.84 -20.11
C LEU A 160 -7.48 -15.47 -19.43
N ALA A 161 -8.34 -14.56 -19.92
CA ALA A 161 -8.53 -13.24 -19.31
C ALA A 161 -9.03 -13.32 -17.85
N THR A 162 -9.97 -14.23 -17.57
CA THR A 162 -10.44 -14.47 -16.20
C THR A 162 -9.35 -15.04 -15.29
N LEU A 163 -8.48 -15.91 -15.80
CA LEU A 163 -7.35 -16.45 -15.03
C LEU A 163 -6.33 -15.36 -14.68
N TYR A 164 -6.00 -14.48 -15.62
CA TYR A 164 -5.14 -13.32 -15.33
C TYR A 164 -5.75 -12.40 -14.28
N SER A 165 -7.05 -12.11 -14.36
CA SER A 165 -7.75 -11.29 -13.36
C SER A 165 -7.69 -11.93 -11.96
N LYS A 166 -7.87 -13.26 -11.88
CA LYS A 166 -7.74 -14.01 -10.62
C LYS A 166 -6.32 -13.99 -10.05
N ILE A 167 -5.30 -14.09 -10.90
CA ILE A 167 -3.90 -13.96 -10.48
C ILE A 167 -3.65 -12.57 -9.89
N GLU A 168 -4.13 -11.50 -10.55
CA GLU A 168 -3.97 -10.14 -10.05
C GLU A 168 -4.68 -9.93 -8.72
N MET A 169 -5.89 -10.47 -8.55
CA MET A 169 -6.61 -10.46 -7.26
C MET A 169 -5.81 -11.17 -6.17
N ASN A 170 -5.28 -12.37 -6.44
CA ASN A 170 -4.47 -13.13 -5.48
C ASN A 170 -3.19 -12.38 -5.07
N LEU A 171 -2.49 -11.78 -6.05
CA LEU A 171 -1.30 -10.97 -5.81
C LEU A 171 -1.60 -9.71 -4.99
N ASN A 172 -2.80 -9.14 -5.11
CA ASN A 172 -3.23 -7.97 -4.35
C ASN A 172 -3.69 -8.33 -2.93
N GLN A 173 -4.26 -9.52 -2.72
CA GLN A 173 -4.61 -10.02 -1.39
C GLN A 173 -3.37 -10.27 -0.52
N ASN A 174 -2.26 -10.73 -1.10
CA ASN A 174 -1.06 -11.10 -0.37
C ASN A 174 0.18 -10.36 -0.87
N HIS A 175 0.46 -9.20 -0.27
CA HIS A 175 1.63 -8.38 -0.64
C HIS A 175 2.97 -9.14 -0.53
N ASN A 176 3.09 -10.07 0.42
CA ASN A 176 4.30 -10.86 0.63
C ASN A 176 4.62 -11.79 -0.55
N LEU A 177 3.64 -12.20 -1.36
CA LEU A 177 3.88 -13.02 -2.56
C LEU A 177 4.70 -12.29 -3.61
N LYS A 178 4.41 -11.00 -3.86
CA LYS A 178 5.13 -10.19 -4.85
C LYS A 178 6.62 -10.07 -4.53
N SER A 179 7.03 -10.29 -3.28
CA SER A 179 8.44 -10.25 -2.86
C SER A 179 9.24 -11.48 -3.31
N LEU A 180 8.58 -12.62 -3.53
CA LEU A 180 9.22 -13.90 -3.84
C LEU A 180 9.87 -13.87 -5.23
N GLN A 181 11.15 -14.23 -5.30
CA GLN A 181 11.93 -14.20 -6.54
C GLN A 181 11.33 -15.09 -7.64
N LEU A 182 10.79 -16.25 -7.29
CA LEU A 182 10.16 -17.16 -8.25
C LEU A 182 8.92 -16.51 -8.89
N ILE A 183 8.07 -15.89 -8.08
CA ILE A 183 6.86 -15.19 -8.54
C ILE A 183 7.26 -14.04 -9.47
N LYS A 184 8.26 -13.23 -9.09
CA LYS A 184 8.81 -12.17 -9.95
C LYS A 184 9.34 -12.68 -11.29
N LYS A 185 9.95 -13.86 -11.34
CA LYS A 185 10.44 -14.47 -12.59
C LYS A 185 9.29 -14.85 -13.51
N PHE A 186 8.22 -15.45 -12.98
CA PHE A 186 7.03 -15.77 -13.76
C PHE A 186 6.30 -14.50 -14.23
N GLU A 187 6.12 -13.53 -13.33
CA GLU A 187 5.44 -12.26 -13.60
C GLU A 187 6.15 -11.44 -14.67
N ASN A 188 7.48 -11.35 -14.63
CA ASN A 188 8.25 -10.58 -15.62
C ASN A 188 8.65 -11.35 -16.88
N GLY A 189 8.46 -12.68 -16.90
CA GLY A 189 8.86 -13.55 -18.00
C GLY A 189 7.66 -14.09 -18.78
N PRO A 190 7.37 -15.40 -18.66
CA PRO A 190 6.40 -16.09 -19.52
C PRO A 190 4.98 -15.53 -19.39
N LEU A 191 4.52 -15.18 -18.19
CA LEU A 191 3.16 -14.66 -17.99
C LEU A 191 2.99 -13.28 -18.60
N LYS A 192 3.97 -12.39 -18.48
CA LYS A 192 3.91 -11.06 -19.12
C LYS A 192 3.86 -11.17 -20.63
N ASN A 193 4.72 -11.99 -21.22
CA ASN A 193 4.75 -12.19 -22.67
C ASN A 193 3.40 -12.73 -23.17
N LYS A 194 2.85 -13.72 -22.47
CA LYS A 194 1.57 -14.32 -22.81
C LYS A 194 0.39 -13.37 -22.56
N LYS A 195 0.45 -12.50 -21.55
CA LYS A 195 -0.54 -11.42 -21.32
C LYS A 195 -0.53 -10.41 -22.47
N ILE A 196 0.65 -9.98 -22.92
CA ILE A 196 0.79 -9.06 -24.06
C ILE A 196 0.19 -9.67 -25.32
N GLU A 197 0.48 -10.95 -25.59
CA GLU A 197 -0.07 -11.65 -26.74
C GLU A 197 -1.60 -11.83 -26.64
N LEU A 198 -2.12 -12.11 -25.44
CA LEU A 198 -3.55 -12.21 -25.19
C LEU A 198 -4.26 -10.87 -25.48
N ILE A 199 -3.72 -9.77 -24.95
CA ILE A 199 -4.22 -8.41 -25.21
C ILE A 199 -4.20 -8.11 -26.71
N ARG A 200 -3.12 -8.49 -27.42
CA ARG A 200 -3.02 -8.34 -28.87
C ARG A 200 -4.11 -9.14 -29.61
N ASN A 201 -4.38 -10.38 -29.22
CA ASN A 201 -5.39 -11.20 -29.88
C ASN A 201 -6.82 -10.71 -29.58
N ILE A 202 -7.12 -10.34 -28.33
CA ILE A 202 -8.42 -9.78 -27.93
C ILE A 202 -8.66 -8.46 -28.68
N SER A 203 -7.69 -7.54 -28.71
CA SER A 203 -7.82 -6.28 -29.43
C SER A 203 -7.99 -6.48 -30.94
N GLN A 204 -7.25 -7.40 -31.57
CA GLN A 204 -7.43 -7.73 -32.98
C GLN A 204 -8.80 -8.33 -33.28
N SER A 205 -9.30 -9.22 -32.42
CA SER A 205 -10.64 -9.82 -32.54
C SER A 205 -11.73 -8.76 -32.40
N LEU A 206 -11.61 -7.87 -31.39
CA LEU A 206 -12.52 -6.76 -31.18
C LEU A 206 -12.54 -5.79 -32.38
N ILE A 207 -11.37 -5.45 -32.94
CA ILE A 207 -11.28 -4.61 -34.15
C ILE A 207 -11.94 -5.31 -35.35
N LYS A 208 -11.66 -6.60 -35.57
CA LYS A 208 -12.20 -7.38 -36.69
C LYS A 208 -13.73 -7.42 -36.66
N ASP A 209 -14.30 -7.57 -35.46
CA ASP A 209 -15.74 -7.63 -35.28
C ASP A 209 -16.38 -6.23 -35.33
N CYS A 210 -15.70 -5.20 -34.83
CA CYS A 210 -16.21 -3.81 -34.83
C CYS A 210 -16.04 -3.05 -36.16
N VAL A 211 -15.09 -3.42 -37.02
CA VAL A 211 -14.91 -2.75 -38.32
C VAL A 211 -15.98 -3.21 -39.31
N ASN A 212 -16.35 -4.49 -39.31
CA ASN A 212 -17.35 -5.03 -40.21
C ASN A 212 -18.77 -4.83 -39.67
N ASN A 213 -19.52 -3.92 -40.30
CA ASN A 213 -20.90 -3.57 -39.96
C ASN A 213 -21.84 -4.79 -39.86
N HIS A 214 -21.65 -5.84 -40.66
CA HIS A 214 -22.45 -7.06 -40.54
C HIS A 214 -22.14 -7.85 -39.27
N LYS A 215 -20.86 -7.93 -38.88
CA LYS A 215 -20.45 -8.69 -37.69
C LYS A 215 -20.91 -8.03 -36.40
N ILE A 216 -20.89 -6.70 -36.34
CA ILE A 216 -21.39 -5.95 -35.16
C ILE A 216 -22.84 -6.35 -34.86
N LYS A 217 -23.68 -6.46 -35.89
CA LYS A 217 -25.08 -6.86 -35.72
C LYS A 217 -25.26 -8.21 -35.04
N HIS A 218 -24.44 -9.19 -35.43
CA HIS A 218 -24.61 -10.57 -35.01
C HIS A 218 -23.81 -10.93 -33.75
N ASN A 219 -22.75 -10.19 -33.45
CA ASN A 219 -21.79 -10.51 -32.39
C ASN A 219 -21.81 -9.49 -31.23
N LEU A 220 -22.94 -8.85 -30.95
CA LEU A 220 -23.03 -7.80 -29.90
C LEU A 220 -22.58 -8.33 -28.52
N GLU A 221 -23.07 -9.49 -28.09
CA GLU A 221 -22.71 -10.09 -26.80
C GLU A 221 -21.22 -10.44 -26.71
N SER A 222 -20.67 -10.91 -27.83
CA SER A 222 -19.25 -11.24 -27.96
C SER A 222 -18.38 -9.98 -27.89
N ILE A 223 -18.76 -8.90 -28.59
CA ILE A 223 -18.09 -7.59 -28.52
C ILE A 223 -18.12 -7.05 -27.10
N GLN A 224 -19.26 -7.15 -26.40
CA GLN A 224 -19.39 -6.74 -25.00
C GLN A 224 -18.42 -7.50 -24.11
N THR A 225 -18.36 -8.83 -24.27
CA THR A 225 -17.50 -9.70 -23.48
C THR A 225 -16.02 -9.42 -23.75
N LEU A 226 -15.63 -9.23 -25.01
CA LEU A 226 -14.26 -8.86 -25.37
C LEU A 226 -13.87 -7.49 -24.82
N ALA A 227 -14.76 -6.50 -24.88
CA ALA A 227 -14.54 -5.17 -24.33
C ALA A 227 -14.36 -5.20 -22.81
N LEU A 228 -15.20 -5.94 -22.08
CA LEU A 228 -15.09 -6.15 -20.63
C LEU A 228 -13.75 -6.78 -20.26
N ASN A 229 -13.39 -7.88 -20.92
CA ASN A 229 -12.14 -8.59 -20.64
C ASN A 229 -10.90 -7.76 -20.99
N LEU A 230 -10.95 -6.98 -22.08
CA LEU A 230 -9.85 -6.09 -22.44
C LEU A 230 -9.66 -4.99 -21.40
N ASN A 231 -10.76 -4.36 -20.94
CA ASN A 231 -10.70 -3.34 -19.89
C ASN A 231 -10.18 -3.90 -18.57
N ALA A 232 -10.61 -5.12 -18.18
CA ALA A 232 -10.12 -5.80 -16.98
C ALA A 232 -8.62 -6.13 -17.06
N LEU A 233 -8.11 -6.49 -18.24
CA LEU A 233 -6.69 -6.81 -18.44
C LEU A 233 -5.80 -5.56 -18.52
N SER A 234 -6.28 -4.52 -19.21
CA SER A 234 -5.57 -3.26 -19.46
C SER A 234 -6.54 -2.18 -19.96
N THR A 235 -6.87 -1.23 -19.09
CA THR A 235 -7.69 -0.04 -19.43
C THR A 235 -7.07 0.76 -20.58
N LYS A 236 -5.73 0.90 -20.60
CA LYS A 236 -5.00 1.61 -21.65
C LYS A 236 -5.12 0.95 -23.03
N ASP A 237 -5.02 -0.38 -23.11
CA ASP A 237 -5.15 -1.08 -24.39
C ASP A 237 -6.61 -1.10 -24.87
N TYR A 238 -7.56 -1.13 -23.93
CA TYR A 238 -8.97 -0.95 -24.22
C TYR A 238 -9.24 0.41 -24.88
N THR A 239 -8.79 1.52 -24.29
CA THR A 239 -8.98 2.87 -24.85
C THR A 239 -8.30 3.03 -26.20
N ALA A 240 -7.07 2.51 -26.36
CA ALA A 240 -6.35 2.53 -27.63
C ALA A 240 -7.04 1.71 -28.73
N THR A 241 -7.65 0.57 -28.37
CA THR A 241 -8.38 -0.29 -29.32
C THR A 241 -9.65 0.39 -29.81
N LEU A 242 -10.41 1.05 -28.92
CA LEU A 242 -11.59 1.82 -29.29
C LEU A 242 -11.24 3.03 -30.17
N ASP A 243 -10.17 3.75 -29.86
CA ASP A 243 -9.67 4.84 -30.71
C ASP A 243 -9.36 4.35 -32.12
N LYS A 244 -8.71 3.18 -32.23
CA LYS A 244 -8.39 2.56 -33.52
C LYS A 244 -9.65 2.17 -34.30
N ILE A 245 -10.66 1.61 -33.64
CA ILE A 245 -11.95 1.27 -34.26
C ILE A 245 -12.64 2.53 -34.81
N ALA A 246 -12.74 3.58 -34.00
CA ALA A 246 -13.34 4.85 -34.40
C ALA A 246 -12.57 5.46 -35.58
N LEU A 247 -11.24 5.49 -35.51
CA LEU A 247 -10.36 6.04 -36.56
C LEU A 247 -10.51 5.28 -37.89
N LEU A 248 -10.58 3.94 -37.87
CA LEU A 248 -10.77 3.14 -39.09
C LEU A 248 -12.11 3.44 -39.76
N LYS A 249 -13.19 3.59 -38.98
CA LYS A 249 -14.50 3.98 -39.52
C LYS A 249 -14.51 5.42 -40.06
N ILE A 250 -13.87 6.36 -39.35
CA ILE A 250 -13.70 7.74 -39.80
C ILE A 250 -12.97 7.76 -41.15
N GLN A 251 -11.83 7.11 -41.25
CA GLN A 251 -11.01 7.08 -42.48
C GLN A 251 -11.77 6.45 -43.65
N SER A 252 -12.48 5.34 -43.42
CA SER A 252 -13.29 4.69 -44.46
C SER A 252 -14.37 5.64 -45.02
N SER A 253 -15.10 6.34 -44.14
CA SER A 253 -16.15 7.27 -44.54
C SER A 253 -15.60 8.55 -45.17
N GLN A 254 -14.50 9.08 -44.65
CA GLN A 254 -13.81 10.22 -45.26
C GLN A 254 -13.36 9.91 -46.69
N GLN A 255 -12.70 8.76 -46.91
CA GLN A 255 -12.24 8.36 -48.24
C GLN A 255 -13.42 8.16 -49.21
N ALA A 256 -14.52 7.58 -48.75
CA ALA A 256 -15.73 7.42 -49.58
C ALA A 256 -16.31 8.77 -49.99
N LEU A 257 -16.45 9.72 -49.05
CA LEU A 257 -17.02 11.03 -49.31
C LEU A 257 -16.09 11.93 -50.14
N THR A 258 -14.79 11.97 -49.87
CA THR A 258 -13.83 12.77 -50.66
C THR A 258 -13.81 12.36 -52.13
N ARG A 259 -14.05 11.08 -52.47
CA ARG A 259 -14.17 10.63 -53.87
C ARG A 259 -15.41 11.20 -54.57
N THR A 260 -16.48 11.47 -53.84
CA THR A 260 -17.71 12.06 -54.40
C THR A 260 -17.54 13.51 -54.79
N THR A 261 -16.53 14.21 -54.25
CA THR A 261 -16.23 15.59 -54.63
C THR A 261 -15.91 15.71 -56.12
N VAL A 262 -15.32 14.68 -56.74
CA VAL A 262 -15.05 14.62 -58.18
C VAL A 262 -16.25 14.07 -58.97
N SER A 263 -17.02 13.15 -58.38
CA SER A 263 -18.19 12.52 -59.00
C SER A 263 -19.40 12.59 -58.07
N ILE A 264 -20.17 13.68 -58.17
CA ILE A 264 -21.26 13.94 -57.22
C ILE A 264 -22.39 12.91 -57.30
N ARG A 265 -22.53 12.20 -58.43
CA ARG A 265 -23.56 11.18 -58.63
C ARG A 265 -23.42 9.99 -57.68
N SER A 266 -22.22 9.71 -57.17
CA SER A 266 -21.99 8.63 -56.20
C SER A 266 -22.21 9.07 -54.74
N LEU A 267 -22.58 10.32 -54.48
CA LEU A 267 -22.77 10.86 -53.13
C LEU A 267 -23.78 10.06 -52.32
N GLY A 268 -24.91 9.65 -52.91
CA GLY A 268 -25.93 8.87 -52.21
C GLY A 268 -25.39 7.53 -51.68
N MET A 269 -24.55 6.84 -52.45
CA MET A 269 -23.92 5.59 -52.01
C MET A 269 -22.89 5.84 -50.90
N ALA A 270 -22.02 6.83 -51.06
CA ALA A 270 -21.02 7.16 -50.06
C ALA A 270 -21.64 7.65 -48.74
N MET A 271 -22.72 8.44 -48.81
CA MET A 271 -23.49 8.87 -47.64
C MET A 271 -24.17 7.68 -46.96
N SER A 272 -24.76 6.75 -47.72
CA SER A 272 -25.32 5.52 -47.15
C SER A 272 -24.29 4.73 -46.36
N ASP A 273 -23.07 4.59 -46.87
CA ASP A 273 -21.99 3.88 -46.18
C ASP A 273 -21.45 4.64 -44.95
N ALA A 274 -21.33 5.97 -45.03
CA ALA A 274 -20.98 6.81 -43.88
C ALA A 274 -22.04 6.72 -42.77
N VAL A 275 -23.31 6.79 -43.14
CA VAL A 275 -24.43 6.67 -42.22
C VAL A 275 -24.48 5.29 -41.56
N LYS A 276 -24.23 4.20 -42.30
CA LYS A 276 -24.09 2.85 -41.71
C LYS A 276 -22.96 2.80 -40.68
N ASN A 277 -21.80 3.39 -40.98
CA ASN A 277 -20.68 3.44 -40.03
C ASN A 277 -21.04 4.23 -38.76
N GLY A 278 -21.72 5.38 -38.91
CA GLY A 278 -22.22 6.18 -37.79
C GLY A 278 -23.25 5.43 -36.95
N TYR A 279 -24.19 4.73 -37.58
CA TYR A 279 -25.19 3.90 -36.91
C TYR A 279 -24.55 2.84 -36.04
N TRP A 280 -23.58 2.08 -36.58
CA TRP A 280 -22.94 1.03 -35.81
C TRP A 280 -22.04 1.55 -34.69
N LEU A 281 -21.46 2.75 -34.83
CA LEU A 281 -20.80 3.42 -33.72
C LEU A 281 -21.79 3.85 -32.63
N SER A 282 -22.98 4.32 -33.01
CA SER A 282 -24.06 4.63 -32.05
C SER A 282 -24.52 3.38 -31.30
N GLN A 283 -24.61 2.23 -31.99
CA GLN A 283 -24.94 0.96 -31.34
C GLN A 283 -23.83 0.48 -30.40
N LEU A 284 -22.57 0.60 -30.82
CA LEU A 284 -21.42 0.29 -29.96
C LEU A 284 -21.40 1.19 -28.71
N GLU A 285 -21.62 2.50 -28.88
CA GLU A 285 -21.68 3.46 -27.78
C GLU A 285 -22.82 3.14 -26.81
N SER A 286 -24.00 2.77 -27.31
CA SER A 286 -25.12 2.29 -26.49
C SER A 286 -24.75 1.02 -25.70
N LEU A 287 -24.13 0.03 -26.36
CA LEU A 287 -23.69 -1.20 -25.72
C LEU A 287 -22.64 -0.95 -24.62
N LEU A 288 -21.68 -0.05 -24.86
CA LEU A 288 -20.70 0.33 -23.84
C LEU A 288 -21.33 1.10 -22.67
N LYS A 289 -22.42 1.83 -22.92
CA LYS A 289 -23.18 2.53 -21.88
C LYS A 289 -24.01 1.57 -21.02
N THR A 290 -24.61 0.54 -21.61
CA THR A 290 -25.41 -0.46 -20.88
C THR A 290 -24.53 -1.43 -20.07
N THR A 291 -23.27 -1.58 -20.45
CA THR A 291 -22.32 -2.44 -19.75
C THR A 291 -21.78 -1.77 -18.49
N LYS A 292 -22.32 -2.20 -17.34
CA LYS A 292 -21.96 -1.68 -16.02
C LYS A 292 -20.67 -2.31 -15.48
N LEU A 293 -19.83 -1.48 -14.90
CA LEU A 293 -18.76 -1.81 -13.96
C LEU A 293 -19.26 -1.55 -12.52
N GLU A 294 -18.43 -1.81 -11.51
CA GLU A 294 -18.80 -1.64 -10.08
C GLU A 294 -19.28 -0.21 -9.76
N ASP A 295 -18.58 0.82 -10.27
CA ASP A 295 -18.88 2.24 -10.00
C ASP A 295 -19.22 3.07 -11.25
N SER A 296 -19.06 2.52 -12.45
CA SER A 296 -19.17 3.27 -13.72
C SER A 296 -19.71 2.40 -14.88
N SER A 297 -19.69 2.92 -16.11
CA SER A 297 -19.92 2.13 -17.32
C SER A 297 -18.64 2.09 -18.15
N LEU A 298 -18.48 1.07 -19.00
CA LEU A 298 -17.34 0.98 -19.91
C LEU A 298 -17.18 2.26 -20.76
N LEU A 299 -18.30 2.85 -21.17
CA LEU A 299 -18.29 4.12 -21.90
C LEU A 299 -17.71 5.27 -21.07
N ASN A 300 -18.08 5.38 -19.79
CA ASN A 300 -17.58 6.44 -18.92
C ASN A 300 -16.08 6.29 -18.66
N GLU A 301 -15.61 5.06 -18.46
CA GLU A 301 -14.18 4.75 -18.31
C GLU A 301 -13.40 5.20 -19.55
N TYR A 302 -13.93 4.92 -20.74
CA TYR A 302 -13.33 5.36 -22.00
C TYR A 302 -13.34 6.89 -22.15
N LEU A 303 -14.46 7.55 -21.84
CA LEU A 303 -14.63 8.99 -22.04
C LEU A 303 -13.89 9.84 -20.99
N ALA A 304 -13.56 9.30 -19.82
CA ALA A 304 -12.84 10.02 -18.77
C ALA A 304 -11.49 10.58 -19.26
N GLU A 305 -10.80 9.86 -20.16
CA GLU A 305 -9.51 10.28 -20.73
C GLU A 305 -9.65 11.11 -22.02
N LYS A 306 -10.88 11.38 -22.50
CA LYS A 306 -11.13 11.99 -23.82
C LYS A 306 -11.66 13.42 -23.71
N LYS A 307 -11.37 14.22 -24.75
CA LYS A 307 -11.84 15.61 -24.88
C LYS A 307 -13.30 15.72 -25.37
N TYR A 308 -13.90 14.60 -25.78
CA TYR A 308 -15.27 14.54 -26.31
C TYR A 308 -16.13 13.66 -25.42
N ARG A 309 -17.44 13.91 -25.45
CA ARG A 309 -18.44 13.21 -24.61
C ARG A 309 -19.22 12.13 -25.34
N SER A 310 -19.01 11.96 -26.65
CA SER A 310 -19.65 10.94 -27.47
C SER A 310 -18.75 10.50 -28.61
N ILE A 311 -18.65 9.18 -28.79
CA ILE A 311 -17.88 8.57 -29.88
C ILE A 311 -18.54 8.91 -31.22
N THR A 312 -19.86 8.78 -31.29
CA THR A 312 -20.66 9.03 -32.50
C THR A 312 -20.60 10.50 -32.91
N LYS A 313 -20.73 11.43 -31.95
CA LYS A 313 -20.60 12.87 -32.25
C LYS A 313 -19.20 13.23 -32.75
N ASN A 314 -18.15 12.68 -32.12
CA ASN A 314 -16.77 12.92 -32.57
C ASN A 314 -16.51 12.33 -33.97
N TYR A 315 -17.09 11.17 -34.30
CA TYR A 315 -17.06 10.60 -35.65
C TYR A 315 -17.61 11.60 -36.68
N TRP A 316 -18.81 12.14 -36.48
CA TRP A 316 -19.43 13.08 -37.42
C TRP A 316 -18.64 14.38 -37.55
N ILE A 317 -18.15 14.95 -36.45
CA ILE A 317 -17.29 16.15 -36.49
C ILE A 317 -16.04 15.89 -37.34
N LYS A 318 -15.37 14.75 -37.16
CA LYS A 318 -14.13 14.42 -37.91
C LYS A 318 -14.40 14.14 -39.39
N VAL A 319 -15.49 13.45 -39.70
CA VAL A 319 -15.88 13.16 -41.09
C VAL A 319 -16.27 14.47 -41.80
N ALA A 320 -17.13 15.28 -41.19
CA ALA A 320 -17.58 16.56 -41.73
C ALA A 320 -16.43 17.54 -41.97
N ASN A 321 -15.52 17.72 -41.00
CA ASN A 321 -14.39 18.65 -41.15
C ASN A 321 -13.43 18.25 -42.28
N ALA A 322 -13.16 16.94 -42.44
CA ALA A 322 -12.32 16.47 -43.53
C ALA A 322 -13.01 16.62 -44.88
N PHE A 323 -14.29 16.25 -44.96
CA PHE A 323 -15.09 16.43 -46.17
C PHE A 323 -15.20 17.91 -46.57
N GLN A 324 -15.47 18.80 -45.60
CA GLN A 324 -15.52 20.25 -45.80
C GLN A 324 -14.24 20.78 -46.43
N LYS A 325 -13.08 20.41 -45.88
CA LYS A 325 -11.78 20.86 -46.39
C LYS A 325 -11.58 20.49 -47.86
N ASP A 326 -11.88 19.25 -48.23
CA ASP A 326 -11.73 18.75 -49.59
C ASP A 326 -12.79 19.34 -50.54
N PHE A 327 -14.02 19.49 -50.04
CA PHE A 327 -15.15 20.08 -50.74
C PHE A 327 -14.90 21.55 -51.08
N GLU A 328 -14.53 22.37 -50.08
CA GLU A 328 -14.20 23.78 -50.27
C GLU A 328 -12.99 23.97 -51.19
N THR A 329 -11.96 23.14 -51.08
CA THR A 329 -10.80 23.21 -51.96
C THR A 329 -11.21 22.97 -53.42
N SER A 330 -12.05 21.96 -53.67
CA SER A 330 -12.53 21.65 -55.02
C SER A 330 -13.51 22.71 -55.55
N TYR A 331 -14.32 23.28 -54.66
CA TYR A 331 -15.25 24.36 -54.96
C TYR A 331 -14.51 25.65 -55.37
N ARG A 332 -13.56 26.11 -54.54
CA ARG A 332 -12.79 27.35 -54.76
C ARG A 332 -11.90 27.29 -55.99
N ARG A 333 -11.43 26.10 -56.41
CA ARG A 333 -10.66 25.91 -57.65
C ARG A 333 -11.44 26.32 -58.91
N GLY A 334 -12.78 26.39 -58.86
CA GLY A 334 -13.60 26.95 -59.95
C GLY A 334 -13.60 26.17 -61.28
N GLY A 335 -12.94 25.00 -61.33
CA GLY A 335 -12.90 24.13 -62.50
C GLY A 335 -14.23 23.41 -62.78
N PRO A 336 -14.26 22.47 -63.76
CA PRO A 336 -15.46 21.72 -64.12
C PRO A 336 -16.14 21.03 -62.93
N VAL A 337 -15.33 20.49 -62.01
CA VAL A 337 -15.80 19.86 -60.77
C VAL A 337 -16.50 20.87 -59.85
N GLY A 338 -15.89 22.04 -59.60
CA GLY A 338 -16.50 23.08 -58.76
C GLY A 338 -17.82 23.61 -59.33
N LYS A 339 -17.91 23.79 -60.66
CA LYS A 339 -19.17 24.15 -61.34
C LYS A 339 -20.24 23.07 -61.20
N SER A 340 -19.85 21.79 -61.30
CA SER A 340 -20.74 20.65 -61.07
C SER A 340 -21.27 20.61 -59.63
N LEU A 341 -20.46 20.95 -58.63
CA LEU A 341 -20.91 21.05 -57.24
C LEU A 341 -21.97 22.15 -57.07
N ILE A 342 -21.80 23.30 -57.74
CA ILE A 342 -22.78 24.40 -57.73
C ILE A 342 -24.10 23.95 -58.37
N SER A 343 -24.05 23.36 -59.57
CA SER A 343 -25.26 22.93 -60.30
C SER A 343 -26.04 21.84 -59.56
N ASN A 344 -25.39 21.06 -58.71
CA ASN A 344 -26.00 19.97 -57.95
C ASN A 344 -26.28 20.33 -56.48
N THR A 345 -26.33 21.63 -56.12
CA THR A 345 -26.52 22.08 -54.73
C THR A 345 -27.74 21.45 -54.05
N LYS A 346 -28.90 21.46 -54.73
CA LYS A 346 -30.13 20.88 -54.19
C LYS A 346 -29.99 19.37 -53.96
N PHE A 347 -29.46 18.65 -54.95
CA PHE A 347 -29.20 17.21 -54.85
C PHE A 347 -28.29 16.86 -53.66
N ILE A 348 -27.24 17.64 -53.42
CA ILE A 348 -26.31 17.42 -52.30
C ILE A 348 -27.04 17.56 -50.95
N LYS A 349 -27.79 18.64 -50.77
CA LYS A 349 -28.52 18.91 -49.53
C LYS A 349 -29.64 17.90 -49.28
N ASP A 350 -30.41 17.56 -50.31
CA ASP A 350 -31.48 16.57 -50.23
C ASP A 350 -30.91 15.19 -49.89
N THR A 351 -29.82 14.78 -50.54
CA THR A 351 -29.15 13.49 -50.28
C THR A 351 -28.65 13.39 -48.83
N ILE A 352 -28.05 14.45 -48.29
CA ILE A 352 -27.62 14.48 -46.89
C ILE A 352 -28.83 14.39 -45.97
N THR A 353 -29.86 15.20 -46.21
CA THR A 353 -31.07 15.26 -45.37
C THR A 353 -31.83 13.94 -45.36
N GLU A 354 -31.92 13.24 -46.49
CA GLU A 354 -32.58 11.93 -46.60
C GLU A 354 -31.76 10.79 -45.97
N ALA A 355 -30.43 10.89 -45.95
CA ALA A 355 -29.56 9.85 -45.44
C ALA A 355 -29.42 9.90 -43.90
N MET A 356 -29.34 11.11 -43.31
CA MET A 356 -29.02 11.29 -41.89
C MET A 356 -29.99 10.64 -40.89
N PRO A 357 -31.32 10.54 -41.13
CA PRO A 357 -32.23 9.83 -40.22
C PRO A 357 -31.85 8.36 -39.98
N LYS A 358 -31.08 7.73 -40.87
CA LYS A 358 -30.60 6.35 -40.71
C LYS A 358 -29.33 6.23 -39.86
N SER A 359 -28.79 7.34 -39.34
CA SER A 359 -27.52 7.38 -38.61
C SER A 359 -27.61 7.00 -37.14
N THR A 360 -28.81 7.02 -36.56
CA THR A 360 -29.07 6.63 -35.17
C THR A 360 -30.57 6.37 -35.01
N ASN A 361 -30.96 5.72 -33.92
CA ASN A 361 -32.37 5.45 -33.61
C ASN A 361 -33.04 6.62 -32.85
N ASP A 362 -32.24 7.56 -32.34
CA ASP A 362 -32.71 8.66 -31.51
C ASP A 362 -32.74 9.99 -32.30
N GLU A 363 -33.36 11.03 -31.74
CA GLU A 363 -33.37 12.37 -32.36
C GLU A 363 -31.98 13.03 -32.48
N ASN A 364 -30.92 12.41 -31.94
CA ASN A 364 -29.53 12.85 -32.07
C ASN A 364 -29.06 12.98 -33.53
N TYR A 365 -29.77 12.39 -34.49
CA TYR A 365 -29.46 12.59 -35.92
C TYR A 365 -29.60 14.06 -36.35
N LYS A 366 -30.40 14.88 -35.65
CA LYS A 366 -30.57 16.31 -35.95
C LYS A 366 -29.26 17.07 -35.75
N ASP A 367 -28.59 16.84 -34.61
CA ASP A 367 -27.25 17.38 -34.32
C ASP A 367 -26.24 16.94 -35.40
N TYR A 368 -26.29 15.67 -35.81
CA TYR A 368 -25.37 15.14 -36.82
C TYR A 368 -25.65 15.70 -38.22
N LEU A 369 -26.92 15.96 -38.52
CA LEU A 369 -27.37 16.59 -39.75
C LEU A 369 -26.83 18.01 -39.84
N ASP A 370 -26.93 18.81 -38.78
CA ASP A 370 -26.39 20.16 -38.74
C ASP A 370 -24.87 20.18 -38.95
N ILE A 371 -24.15 19.22 -38.33
CA ILE A 371 -22.70 19.06 -38.54
C ILE A 371 -22.39 18.75 -40.01
N MET A 372 -23.11 17.82 -40.63
CA MET A 372 -22.88 17.47 -42.04
C MET A 372 -23.31 18.58 -43.00
N LEU A 373 -24.41 19.29 -42.76
CA LEU A 373 -24.83 20.44 -43.58
C LEU A 373 -23.83 21.60 -43.46
N SER A 374 -23.23 21.82 -42.29
CA SER A 374 -22.18 22.83 -42.12
C SER A 374 -20.97 22.58 -43.02
N SER A 375 -20.66 21.31 -43.32
CA SER A 375 -19.54 20.94 -44.20
C SER A 375 -19.70 21.36 -45.66
N VAL A 376 -20.93 21.65 -46.09
CA VAL A 376 -21.27 22.10 -47.45
C VAL A 376 -21.86 23.52 -47.48
N SER A 377 -21.75 24.27 -46.37
CA SER A 377 -22.30 25.63 -46.20
C SER A 377 -21.75 26.65 -47.21
N ILE A 378 -20.58 26.40 -47.81
CA ILE A 378 -20.02 27.25 -48.88
C ILE A 378 -20.98 27.40 -50.08
N LEU A 379 -21.87 26.43 -50.31
CA LEU A 379 -22.88 26.49 -51.37
C LEU A 379 -23.90 27.63 -51.16
N ASP A 380 -24.16 28.02 -49.91
CA ASP A 380 -25.11 29.08 -49.57
C ASP A 380 -24.54 30.49 -49.80
N SER A 381 -23.21 30.61 -49.85
CA SER A 381 -22.54 31.91 -50.07
C SER A 381 -22.78 32.51 -51.46
N ASN A 382 -23.11 31.68 -52.46
CA ASN A 382 -23.39 32.13 -53.83
C ASN A 382 -24.88 32.34 -54.13
N MET A 383 -25.80 31.75 -53.36
CA MET A 383 -27.25 32.06 -53.46
C MET A 383 -27.54 33.55 -53.18
N ARG A 384 -26.70 34.21 -52.35
CA ARG A 384 -26.82 35.65 -52.04
C ARG A 384 -26.17 36.59 -53.06
N LYS A 385 -25.42 36.08 -54.05
CA LYS A 385 -24.78 36.89 -55.11
C LYS A 385 -25.51 36.85 -56.44
N SER A 386 -26.52 36.00 -56.57
CA SER A 386 -27.40 35.88 -57.74
C SER A 386 -28.82 36.37 -57.48
N SER A 387 -29.03 37.17 -56.42
CA SER A 387 -30.29 37.89 -56.12
C SER A 387 -30.19 39.33 -56.59
#